data_AF-A0A1Y2F2I0-F1
#
_entry.id   AF-A0A1Y2F2I0-F1
#
_cell.length_a   1.000
_cell.length_b   1.000
_cell.length_c   1.000
_cell.angle_alpha   90.00
_cell.angle_beta   90.00
_cell.angle_gamma   90.00
#
_symmetry.space_group_name_H-M   'P 1'
#
loop_
_entity.id
_entity.type
_entity.pdbx_description
1 polymer ?
#
loop_
_entity_poly.entity_id
_entity_poly.type
_entity_poly.pdbx_seq_one_letter_code
_entity_poly.pdbx_strand_id
1 'polypeptide(L)'
;MIIFYKLLLTIISLLLRINSETISSENEFRNIISNDMKILEIYVKNKINFKDNVNIIKSFEKISITGSSIGNSILNFNDLSHGFYINENVEEIELINVSIIGNIYFNNVKKITIKGVSFQGNIETNFEKIDNEYIKISNFLYNPSKITNYNCINLEGNVEIENSDFYGSSSCQNRLLSFNGSNKYKLSIKYSHFSGEYSCPCVQIYNCTNSNIENSTIENAYVPLGVNGGKCYNITKRKYYIEKLKLTLI
;
A
#
# COMPACT_ATOMS: atom_id res chain seq x y z
N MET A 1 15.26 36.60 29.33
CA MET A 1 15.18 36.00 27.97
C MET A 1 15.25 34.47 28.01
N ILE A 2 16.25 33.86 28.66
CA ILE A 2 16.43 32.39 28.72
C ILE A 2 15.25 31.64 29.40
N ILE A 3 14.67 32.22 30.46
CA ILE A 3 13.54 31.63 31.18
C ILE A 3 12.27 31.58 30.30
N PHE A 4 12.05 32.62 29.49
CA PHE A 4 10.89 32.71 28.60
C PHE A 4 11.00 31.70 27.45
N TYR A 5 12.20 31.50 26.91
CA TYR A 5 12.45 30.49 25.89
C TYR A 5 12.26 29.07 26.41
N LYS A 6 12.73 28.78 27.63
CA LYS A 6 12.48 27.48 28.28
C LYS A 6 10.98 27.24 28.50
N LEU A 7 10.25 28.22 29.04
CA LEU A 7 8.80 28.12 29.25
C LEU A 7 8.04 27.88 27.94
N LEU A 8 8.41 28.59 26.87
CA LEU A 8 7.83 28.42 25.54
C LEU A 8 8.10 27.01 24.99
N LEU A 9 9.33 26.49 25.16
CA LEU A 9 9.67 25.12 24.75
C LEU A 9 8.86 24.07 25.52
N THR A 10 8.67 24.26 26.83
CA THR A 10 7.85 23.35 27.64
C THR A 10 6.39 23.36 27.20
N ILE A 11 5.83 24.55 26.93
CA ILE A 11 4.46 24.69 26.42
C ILE A 11 4.32 24.03 25.04
N ILE A 12 5.27 24.23 24.12
CA ILE A 12 5.28 23.57 22.81
C ILE A 12 5.35 22.05 22.97
N SER A 13 6.20 21.53 23.87
CA SER A 13 6.30 20.08 24.12
C SER A 13 5.04 19.48 24.76
N LEU A 14 4.30 20.26 25.56
CA LEU A 14 3.01 19.85 26.14
C LEU A 14 1.88 19.89 25.11
N LEU A 15 1.94 20.82 24.15
CA LEU A 15 0.99 20.93 23.03
C LEU A 15 1.21 19.82 21.98
N LEU A 16 2.43 19.31 21.85
CA LEU A 16 2.79 18.19 20.96
C LEU A 16 2.64 16.82 21.64
N ARG A 17 1.65 16.64 22.51
CA ARG A 17 1.28 15.29 22.99
C ARG A 17 0.73 14.49 21.81
N ILE A 18 1.64 13.82 21.12
CA ILE A 18 1.33 12.77 20.17
C ILE A 18 1.03 11.54 21.03
N ASN A 19 -0.24 11.34 21.35
CA ASN A 19 -0.66 10.14 22.05
C ASN A 19 -0.76 9.02 21.01
N SER A 20 0.23 8.14 20.95
CA SER A 20 0.01 6.84 20.31
C SER A 20 -0.95 6.04 21.17
N GLU A 21 -2.09 5.68 20.61
CA GLU A 21 -3.06 4.80 21.25
C GLU A 21 -2.74 3.35 20.90
N THR A 22 -2.45 2.56 21.94
CA THR A 22 -2.28 1.11 21.78
C THR A 22 -3.64 0.44 21.70
N ILE A 23 -3.85 -0.35 20.66
CA ILE A 23 -5.09 -1.08 20.44
C ILE A 23 -4.87 -2.60 20.45
N SER A 24 -5.91 -3.29 20.88
CA SER A 24 -5.96 -4.74 21.03
C SER A 24 -7.25 -5.36 20.50
N SER A 25 -8.26 -4.55 20.16
CA SER A 25 -9.57 -5.00 19.69
C SER A 25 -10.13 -4.14 18.55
N GLU A 26 -11.09 -4.70 17.80
CA GLU A 26 -11.82 -3.99 16.73
C GLU A 26 -12.60 -2.78 17.29
N ASN A 27 -13.20 -2.91 18.47
CA ASN A 27 -13.95 -1.82 19.10
C ASN A 27 -13.05 -0.64 19.45
N GLU A 28 -11.86 -0.90 20.00
CA GLU A 28 -10.86 0.15 20.25
C GLU A 28 -10.46 0.85 18.94
N PHE A 29 -10.16 0.09 17.88
CA PHE A 29 -9.86 0.66 16.57
C PHE A 29 -10.98 1.57 16.10
N ARG A 30 -12.23 1.10 16.13
CA ARG A 30 -13.42 1.84 15.66
C ARG A 30 -13.69 3.10 16.47
N ASN A 31 -13.47 3.05 17.79
CA ASN A 31 -13.61 4.23 18.64
C ASN A 31 -12.57 5.29 18.28
N ILE A 32 -11.32 4.87 18.10
CA ILE A 32 -10.20 5.78 17.84
C ILE A 32 -10.31 6.47 16.48
N ILE A 33 -10.69 5.76 15.42
CA ILE A 33 -10.90 6.38 14.09
C ILE A 33 -12.14 7.28 14.04
N SER A 34 -12.99 7.25 15.07
CA SER A 34 -14.16 8.12 15.19
C SER A 34 -13.86 9.42 15.95
N ASN A 35 -12.68 9.55 16.58
CA ASN A 35 -12.26 10.73 17.33
C ASN A 35 -11.99 11.94 16.43
N ASP A 36 -12.19 13.16 16.94
CA ASP A 36 -11.99 14.41 16.20
C ASP A 36 -10.52 14.91 16.21
N MET A 37 -9.56 13.98 16.23
CA MET A 37 -8.13 14.30 16.21
C MET A 37 -7.64 14.53 14.79
N LYS A 38 -6.74 15.50 14.59
CA LYS A 38 -6.12 15.75 13.28
C LYS A 38 -5.06 14.72 12.90
N ILE A 39 -4.23 14.33 13.87
CA ILE A 39 -3.18 13.33 13.72
C ILE A 39 -3.54 12.15 14.60
N LEU A 40 -3.52 10.97 14.01
CA LEU A 40 -3.88 9.73 14.68
C LEU A 40 -2.74 8.73 14.59
N GLU A 41 -2.21 8.31 15.75
CA GLU A 41 -1.17 7.30 15.84
C GLU A 41 -1.69 6.06 16.56
N ILE A 42 -1.79 4.96 15.83
CA ILE A 42 -2.34 3.68 16.29
C ILE A 42 -1.20 2.68 16.41
N TYR A 43 -1.03 2.11 17.60
CA TYR A 43 -0.09 1.03 17.84
C TYR A 43 -0.80 -0.32 17.98
N VAL A 44 -0.52 -1.23 17.04
CA VAL A 44 -1.13 -2.57 16.99
C VAL A 44 -0.20 -3.56 17.69
N LYS A 45 -0.58 -4.03 18.88
CA LYS A 45 0.28 -4.95 19.65
C LYS A 45 0.07 -6.42 19.30
N ASN A 46 -1.15 -6.78 18.95
CA ASN A 46 -1.59 -8.17 18.74
C ASN A 46 -2.51 -8.26 17.52
N LYS A 47 -2.89 -9.49 17.16
CA LYS A 47 -3.90 -9.74 16.15
C LYS A 47 -5.23 -9.11 16.54
N ILE A 48 -5.79 -8.30 15.64
CA ILE A 48 -7.13 -7.71 15.72
C ILE A 48 -7.96 -8.31 14.59
N ASN A 49 -9.13 -8.85 14.95
CA ASN A 49 -10.06 -9.42 13.98
C ASN A 49 -11.19 -8.44 13.71
N PHE A 50 -11.40 -8.08 12.44
CA PHE A 50 -12.49 -7.24 11.98
C PHE A 50 -13.58 -8.12 11.38
N LYS A 51 -14.82 -7.87 11.79
CA LYS A 51 -15.99 -8.58 11.24
C LYS A 51 -16.41 -7.98 9.90
N ASP A 52 -16.39 -6.67 9.83
CA ASP A 52 -16.91 -5.88 8.70
C ASP A 52 -15.86 -4.91 8.18
N ASN A 53 -16.18 -4.27 7.05
CA ASN A 53 -15.41 -3.16 6.52
C ASN A 53 -15.09 -2.08 7.56
N VAL A 54 -13.94 -1.45 7.38
CA VAL A 54 -13.52 -0.30 8.17
C VAL A 54 -13.44 0.90 7.25
N ASN A 55 -14.45 1.77 7.36
CA ASN A 55 -14.54 3.01 6.59
C ASN A 55 -13.96 4.16 7.42
N ILE A 56 -12.86 4.74 6.96
CA ILE A 56 -12.24 5.90 7.57
C ILE A 56 -12.78 7.13 6.82
N ILE A 57 -13.82 7.74 7.37
CA ILE A 57 -14.54 8.87 6.74
C ILE A 57 -14.25 10.24 7.36
N LYS A 58 -13.72 10.25 8.59
CA LYS A 58 -13.33 11.45 9.31
C LYS A 58 -12.11 12.10 8.68
N SER A 59 -11.94 13.39 8.91
CA SER A 59 -10.82 14.14 8.37
C SER A 59 -9.59 14.01 9.25
N PHE A 60 -8.48 13.59 8.64
CA PHE A 60 -7.19 13.46 9.29
C PHE A 60 -6.11 14.10 8.43
N GLU A 61 -5.26 14.90 9.04
CA GLU A 61 -3.99 15.32 8.43
C GLU A 61 -3.07 14.10 8.27
N LYS A 62 -3.08 13.18 9.25
CA LYS A 62 -2.28 11.96 9.20
C LYS A 62 -2.88 10.82 10.02
N ILE A 63 -2.83 9.61 9.49
CA ILE A 63 -3.05 8.37 10.22
C ILE A 63 -1.79 7.51 10.12
N SER A 64 -1.20 7.12 11.25
CA SER A 64 -0.08 6.18 11.29
C SER A 64 -0.50 4.93 12.04
N ILE A 65 -0.45 3.77 11.37
CA ILE A 65 -0.74 2.46 11.96
C ILE A 65 0.56 1.69 12.02
N THR A 66 1.10 1.55 13.24
CA THR A 66 2.40 0.95 13.49
C THR A 66 2.27 -0.33 14.31
N GLY A 67 2.97 -1.37 13.90
CA GLY A 67 3.09 -2.63 14.61
C GLY A 67 4.44 -2.81 15.29
N SER A 68 4.49 -3.74 16.24
CA SER A 68 5.71 -4.22 16.87
C SER A 68 6.52 -5.14 15.96
N SER A 69 5.82 -5.99 15.19
CA SER A 69 6.39 -6.91 14.21
C SER A 69 5.29 -7.47 13.31
N ILE A 70 5.65 -7.86 12.08
CA ILE A 70 4.73 -8.48 11.13
C ILE A 70 4.07 -9.77 11.67
N GLY A 71 4.76 -10.52 12.54
CA GLY A 71 4.24 -11.79 13.09
C GLY A 71 3.21 -11.63 14.20
N ASN A 72 3.20 -10.50 14.90
CA ASN A 72 2.34 -10.25 16.06
C ASN A 72 1.25 -9.21 15.78
N SER A 73 1.60 -8.17 15.02
CA SER A 73 0.76 -7.01 14.75
C SER A 73 -0.05 -7.23 13.49
N ILE A 74 -1.16 -7.99 13.61
CA ILE A 74 -1.96 -8.46 12.48
C ILE A 74 -3.34 -7.78 12.48
N LEU A 75 -3.69 -7.12 11.38
CA LEU A 75 -5.04 -6.61 11.10
C LEU A 75 -5.74 -7.60 10.17
N ASN A 76 -6.67 -8.39 10.72
CA ASN A 76 -7.28 -9.52 10.04
C ASN A 76 -8.78 -9.31 9.82
N PHE A 77 -9.20 -9.16 8.57
CA PHE A 77 -10.60 -9.22 8.20
C PHE A 77 -11.03 -10.68 8.10
N ASN A 78 -12.07 -11.07 8.86
CA ASN A 78 -12.55 -12.46 8.88
C ASN A 78 -13.13 -12.88 7.52
N ASP A 79 -13.75 -11.93 6.82
CA ASP A 79 -14.16 -12.07 5.43
C ASP A 79 -13.13 -11.36 4.53
N LEU A 80 -12.55 -12.09 3.58
CA LEU A 80 -11.53 -11.57 2.67
C LEU A 80 -12.07 -10.60 1.61
N SER A 81 -13.40 -10.48 1.47
CA SER A 81 -14.04 -9.43 0.69
C SER A 81 -14.01 -8.08 1.41
N HIS A 82 -13.83 -8.08 2.73
CA HIS A 82 -13.76 -6.87 3.54
C HIS A 82 -12.37 -6.25 3.57
N GLY A 83 -12.32 -4.98 3.96
CA GLY A 83 -11.07 -4.22 4.00
C GLY A 83 -11.16 -2.85 4.63
N PHE A 84 -10.04 -2.14 4.53
CA PHE A 84 -9.93 -0.73 4.87
C PHE A 84 -10.33 0.14 3.66
N TYR A 85 -11.23 1.09 3.88
CA TYR A 85 -11.60 2.11 2.91
C TYR A 85 -11.16 3.46 3.46
N ILE A 86 -10.06 3.97 2.93
CA ILE A 86 -9.50 5.27 3.31
C ILE A 86 -9.95 6.30 2.30
N ASN A 87 -10.72 7.28 2.76
CA ASN A 87 -11.35 8.26 1.89
C ASN A 87 -10.51 9.53 1.70
N GLU A 88 -11.08 10.46 0.91
CA GLU A 88 -10.43 11.72 0.49
C GLU A 88 -10.20 12.72 1.63
N ASN A 89 -10.75 12.48 2.82
CA ASN A 89 -10.58 13.37 3.97
C ASN A 89 -9.28 13.06 4.74
N VAL A 90 -8.55 12.00 4.36
CA VAL A 90 -7.25 11.63 4.92
C VAL A 90 -6.15 12.13 3.99
N GLU A 91 -5.31 13.05 4.46
CA GLU A 91 -4.21 13.58 3.63
C GLU A 91 -3.04 12.61 3.55
N GLU A 92 -2.63 12.04 4.69
CA GLU A 92 -1.49 11.13 4.81
C GLU A 92 -1.86 9.86 5.57
N ILE A 93 -1.41 8.71 5.07
CA ILE A 93 -1.49 7.43 5.76
C ILE A 93 -0.17 6.67 5.74
N GLU A 94 0.18 6.11 6.88
CA GLU A 94 1.35 5.25 7.06
C GLU A 94 0.95 3.89 7.64
N LEU A 95 1.44 2.82 7.01
CA LEU A 95 1.32 1.45 7.47
C LEU A 95 2.73 0.92 7.71
N ILE A 96 3.09 0.65 8.96
CA ILE A 96 4.47 0.35 9.35
C ILE A 96 4.53 -0.92 10.19
N ASN A 97 5.32 -1.92 9.79
CA ASN A 97 5.59 -3.13 10.58
C ASN A 97 4.34 -3.92 11.02
N VAL A 98 3.31 -3.97 10.16
CA VAL A 98 2.06 -4.70 10.39
C VAL A 98 1.85 -5.77 9.33
N SER A 99 1.09 -6.81 9.67
CA SER A 99 0.48 -7.69 8.69
C SER A 99 -0.98 -7.31 8.46
N ILE A 100 -1.43 -7.34 7.21
CA ILE A 100 -2.82 -7.07 6.85
C ILE A 100 -3.36 -8.25 6.05
N ILE A 101 -4.48 -8.81 6.50
CA ILE A 101 -5.22 -9.87 5.80
C ILE A 101 -6.61 -9.32 5.51
N GLY A 102 -6.88 -8.97 4.25
CA GLY A 102 -8.05 -8.25 3.79
C GLY A 102 -7.68 -7.20 2.74
N ASN A 103 -8.67 -6.50 2.20
CA ASN A 103 -8.45 -5.53 1.13
C ASN A 103 -8.08 -4.13 1.67
N ILE A 104 -7.48 -3.30 0.83
CA ILE A 104 -7.26 -1.88 1.12
C ILE A 104 -7.55 -1.02 -0.11
N TYR A 105 -8.32 0.04 0.12
CA TYR A 105 -8.75 0.98 -0.89
C TYR A 105 -8.35 2.39 -0.47
N PHE A 106 -7.50 3.04 -1.26
CA PHE A 106 -7.11 4.44 -1.07
C PHE A 106 -7.81 5.32 -2.09
N ASN A 107 -8.73 6.17 -1.63
CA ASN A 107 -9.48 7.06 -2.50
C ASN A 107 -9.06 8.50 -2.24
N ASN A 108 -8.34 9.11 -3.19
CA ASN A 108 -7.89 10.49 -3.14
C ASN A 108 -7.07 10.82 -1.87
N VAL A 109 -6.09 9.99 -1.55
CA VAL A 109 -5.12 10.23 -0.46
C VAL A 109 -3.82 10.82 -1.03
N LYS A 110 -3.34 11.96 -0.50
CA LYS A 110 -2.17 12.67 -1.06
C LYS A 110 -0.89 11.88 -0.86
N LYS A 111 -0.71 11.28 0.32
CA LYS A 111 0.55 10.66 0.74
C LYS A 111 0.29 9.29 1.35
N ILE A 112 0.88 8.25 0.75
CA ILE A 112 0.75 6.88 1.24
C ILE A 112 2.14 6.31 1.48
N THR A 113 2.39 5.81 2.69
CA THR A 113 3.62 5.09 3.05
C THR A 113 3.28 3.69 3.53
N ILE A 114 3.87 2.67 2.92
CA ILE A 114 3.77 1.27 3.32
C ILE A 114 5.19 0.75 3.54
N LYS A 115 5.53 0.40 4.78
CA LYS A 115 6.90 0.05 5.16
C LYS A 115 6.96 -1.18 6.06
N GLY A 116 7.67 -2.21 5.64
CA GLY A 116 7.82 -3.42 6.48
C GLY A 116 6.49 -4.15 6.68
N VAL A 117 5.64 -4.17 5.65
CA VAL A 117 4.27 -4.73 5.75
C VAL A 117 4.20 -6.06 5.02
N SER A 118 3.54 -7.05 5.63
CA SER A 118 3.11 -8.27 4.96
C SER A 118 1.63 -8.17 4.63
N PHE A 119 1.24 -8.35 3.38
CA PHE A 119 -0.11 -8.10 2.91
C PHE A 119 -0.70 -9.31 2.20
N GLN A 120 -1.93 -9.67 2.57
CA GLN A 120 -2.73 -10.68 1.90
C GLN A 120 -4.11 -10.12 1.56
N GLY A 121 -4.33 -9.78 0.29
CA GLY A 121 -5.56 -9.09 -0.12
C GLY A 121 -5.43 -8.41 -1.48
N ASN A 122 -6.39 -7.53 -1.78
CA ASN A 122 -6.30 -6.61 -2.91
C ASN A 122 -5.89 -5.20 -2.45
N ILE A 123 -5.12 -4.52 -3.28
CA ILE A 123 -4.75 -3.11 -3.08
C ILE A 123 -5.28 -2.32 -4.27
N GLU A 124 -6.05 -1.27 -3.99
CA GLU A 124 -6.59 -0.41 -5.02
C GLU A 124 -6.45 1.07 -4.65
N THR A 125 -6.12 1.88 -5.64
CA THR A 125 -6.00 3.33 -5.49
C THR A 125 -6.82 4.05 -6.56
N ASN A 126 -7.44 5.17 -6.20
CA ASN A 126 -8.12 6.08 -7.11
C ASN A 126 -7.68 7.52 -6.83
N PHE A 127 -7.23 8.26 -7.85
CA PHE A 127 -6.83 9.67 -7.74
C PHE A 127 -7.51 10.59 -8.78
N GLU A 128 -8.77 10.32 -9.10
CA GLU A 128 -9.55 11.14 -10.05
C GLU A 128 -9.75 12.59 -9.61
N LYS A 129 -9.82 12.88 -8.31
CA LYS A 129 -10.16 14.22 -7.79
C LYS A 129 -8.95 15.03 -7.33
N ILE A 130 -7.85 14.38 -6.97
CA ILE A 130 -6.66 15.04 -6.43
C ILE A 130 -5.38 14.54 -7.07
N ASP A 131 -4.34 15.35 -6.93
CA ASP A 131 -2.98 14.97 -7.30
C ASP A 131 -2.35 14.19 -6.15
N ASN A 132 -2.12 12.89 -6.35
CA ASN A 132 -1.30 12.12 -5.42
C ASN A 132 0.14 12.66 -5.45
N GLU A 133 0.67 13.00 -4.27
CA GLU A 133 2.06 13.43 -4.13
C GLU A 133 3.00 12.23 -4.22
N TYR A 134 2.72 11.18 -3.44
CA TYR A 134 3.45 9.92 -3.52
C TYR A 134 2.70 8.71 -2.96
N ILE A 135 3.13 7.54 -3.42
CA ILE A 135 2.93 6.23 -2.80
C ILE A 135 4.31 5.59 -2.66
N LYS A 136 4.75 5.35 -1.42
CA LYS A 136 6.04 4.73 -1.11
C LYS A 136 5.83 3.37 -0.49
N ILE A 137 6.29 2.32 -1.15
CA ILE A 137 6.19 0.93 -0.72
C ILE A 137 7.62 0.40 -0.53
N SER A 138 7.96 -0.04 0.67
CA SER A 138 9.32 -0.53 0.97
C SER A 138 9.32 -1.71 1.93
N ASN A 139 10.23 -2.66 1.74
CA ASN A 139 10.31 -3.88 2.56
C ASN A 139 8.94 -4.56 2.67
N PHE A 140 8.25 -4.66 1.53
CA PHE A 140 6.88 -5.14 1.44
C PHE A 140 6.85 -6.59 0.98
N LEU A 141 6.02 -7.41 1.61
CA LEU A 141 5.77 -8.78 1.22
C LEU A 141 4.31 -8.93 0.80
N TYR A 142 4.05 -9.17 -0.47
CA TYR A 142 2.70 -9.36 -1.00
C TYR A 142 2.41 -10.82 -1.31
N ASN A 143 1.25 -11.29 -0.82
CA ASN A 143 0.62 -12.53 -1.25
C ASN A 143 -0.83 -12.24 -1.66
N PRO A 144 -1.37 -12.94 -2.66
CA PRO A 144 -2.72 -12.66 -3.12
C PRO A 144 -3.76 -13.29 -2.18
N SER A 145 -4.96 -12.72 -2.18
CA SER A 145 -6.13 -13.34 -1.55
C SER A 145 -6.51 -14.63 -2.28
N LYS A 146 -7.26 -15.51 -1.61
CA LYS A 146 -7.94 -16.64 -2.26
C LYS A 146 -9.12 -16.17 -3.14
N ILE A 147 -9.63 -14.96 -2.91
CA ILE A 147 -10.68 -14.36 -3.74
C ILE A 147 -10.08 -13.90 -5.06
N THR A 148 -10.66 -14.35 -6.17
CA THR A 148 -10.26 -13.95 -7.51
C THR A 148 -10.54 -12.47 -7.75
N ASN A 149 -9.56 -11.76 -8.32
CA ASN A 149 -9.71 -10.38 -8.77
C ASN A 149 -9.11 -10.22 -10.17
N TYR A 150 -9.56 -9.21 -10.92
CA TYR A 150 -9.02 -8.92 -12.24
C TYR A 150 -7.53 -8.59 -12.13
N ASN A 151 -7.17 -7.62 -11.29
CA ASN A 151 -5.79 -7.40 -10.88
C ASN A 151 -5.72 -7.49 -9.36
N CYS A 152 -4.62 -8.02 -8.85
CA CYS A 152 -4.38 -8.17 -7.42
C CYS A 152 -3.98 -6.83 -6.76
N ILE A 153 -3.17 -6.04 -7.47
CA ILE A 153 -2.75 -4.69 -7.07
C ILE A 153 -3.04 -3.74 -8.23
N ASN A 154 -3.87 -2.72 -8.00
CA ASN A 154 -4.17 -1.63 -8.91
C ASN A 154 -3.64 -0.32 -8.34
N LEU A 155 -2.60 0.24 -8.95
CA LEU A 155 -1.98 1.48 -8.52
C LEU A 155 -2.13 2.59 -9.58
N GLU A 156 -2.40 3.79 -9.10
CA GLU A 156 -2.30 5.08 -9.77
C GLU A 156 -1.42 5.99 -8.88
N GLY A 157 -1.06 7.19 -9.33
CA GLY A 157 -0.27 8.13 -8.51
C GLY A 157 1.24 7.99 -8.68
N ASN A 158 2.00 8.79 -7.94
CA ASN A 158 3.47 8.80 -8.02
C ASN A 158 4.05 7.67 -7.16
N VAL A 159 4.29 6.52 -7.79
CA VAL A 159 4.63 5.28 -7.08
C VAL A 159 6.13 5.03 -7.04
N GLU A 160 6.64 4.73 -5.84
CA GLU A 160 8.01 4.28 -5.57
C GLU A 160 7.95 2.95 -4.79
N ILE A 161 8.48 1.87 -5.38
CA ILE A 161 8.56 0.53 -4.79
C ILE A 161 10.03 0.16 -4.63
N GLU A 162 10.43 -0.27 -3.43
CA GLU A 162 11.83 -0.61 -3.14
C GLU A 162 11.95 -1.85 -2.23
N ASN A 163 12.93 -2.72 -2.49
CA ASN A 163 13.27 -3.87 -1.62
C ASN A 163 12.03 -4.69 -1.24
N SER A 164 11.20 -5.07 -2.21
CA SER A 164 9.89 -5.69 -1.95
C SER A 164 9.66 -6.94 -2.79
N ASP A 165 8.93 -7.90 -2.23
CA ASP A 165 8.64 -9.19 -2.85
C ASP A 165 7.14 -9.32 -3.12
N PHE A 166 6.80 -9.72 -4.35
CA PHE A 166 5.42 -9.86 -4.80
C PHE A 166 5.19 -11.25 -5.39
N TYR A 167 4.30 -12.02 -4.78
CA TYR A 167 3.92 -13.34 -5.24
C TYR A 167 2.53 -13.33 -5.88
N GLY A 168 2.43 -13.95 -7.03
CA GLY A 168 1.20 -14.14 -7.79
C GLY A 168 0.48 -15.44 -7.42
N SER A 169 -0.74 -15.59 -7.93
CA SER A 169 -1.44 -16.87 -7.96
C SER A 169 -2.54 -16.81 -9.03
N SER A 170 -3.25 -17.92 -9.21
CA SER A 170 -4.41 -17.98 -10.12
C SER A 170 -5.56 -17.05 -9.72
N SER A 171 -5.55 -16.48 -8.50
CA SER A 171 -6.52 -15.45 -8.11
C SER A 171 -6.28 -14.10 -8.78
N CYS A 172 -5.08 -13.82 -9.30
CA CYS A 172 -4.78 -12.62 -10.07
C CYS A 172 -5.06 -12.88 -11.56
N GLN A 173 -6.30 -12.67 -12.02
CA GLN A 173 -6.75 -13.15 -13.33
C GLN A 173 -6.03 -12.49 -14.52
N ASN A 174 -5.82 -11.18 -14.45
CA ASN A 174 -5.15 -10.40 -15.47
C ASN A 174 -3.71 -10.07 -15.08
N ARG A 175 -3.45 -9.45 -13.93
CA ARG A 175 -2.08 -9.11 -13.49
C ARG A 175 -1.91 -9.14 -11.97
N LEU A 176 -0.71 -9.51 -11.52
CA LEU A 176 -0.29 -9.32 -10.13
C LEU A 176 -0.29 -7.82 -9.76
N LEU A 177 0.37 -6.99 -10.57
CA LEU A 177 0.41 -5.53 -10.41
C LEU A 177 0.05 -4.82 -11.71
N SER A 178 -0.91 -3.91 -11.64
CA SER A 178 -1.29 -3.02 -12.73
C SER A 178 -1.12 -1.57 -12.29
N PHE A 179 -0.28 -0.83 -13.01
CA PHE A 179 -0.05 0.59 -12.79
C PHE A 179 -0.59 1.44 -13.96
N ASN A 180 -1.49 2.38 -13.65
CA ASN A 180 -1.98 3.40 -14.56
C ASN A 180 -1.38 4.76 -14.18
N GLY A 181 -0.55 5.33 -15.06
CA GLY A 181 0.03 6.65 -14.82
C GLY A 181 -0.86 7.82 -15.23
N SER A 182 -2.03 7.60 -15.87
CA SER A 182 -2.96 8.67 -16.29
C SER A 182 -2.32 9.84 -17.08
N ASN A 183 -1.25 9.55 -17.81
CA ASN A 183 -0.34 10.48 -18.51
C ASN A 183 0.27 11.59 -17.64
N LYS A 184 0.30 11.38 -16.33
CA LYS A 184 0.71 12.38 -15.34
C LYS A 184 1.72 11.81 -14.36
N TYR A 185 1.48 10.61 -13.88
CA TYR A 185 2.23 10.02 -12.79
C TYR A 185 3.41 9.17 -13.25
N LYS A 186 4.39 9.06 -12.35
CA LYS A 186 5.63 8.30 -12.51
C LYS A 186 5.61 7.01 -11.70
N LEU A 187 6.37 6.02 -12.15
CA LEU A 187 6.64 4.77 -11.43
C LEU A 187 8.14 4.53 -11.31
N SER A 188 8.61 4.19 -10.11
CA SER A 188 9.97 3.69 -9.87
C SER A 188 9.90 2.39 -9.09
N ILE A 189 10.54 1.33 -9.59
CA ILE A 189 10.67 0.04 -8.92
C ILE A 189 12.16 -0.29 -8.82
N LYS A 190 12.66 -0.58 -7.61
CA LYS A 190 14.07 -0.89 -7.38
C LYS A 190 14.25 -2.09 -6.45
N TYR A 191 15.22 -2.94 -6.76
CA TYR A 191 15.62 -4.04 -5.86
C TYR A 191 14.45 -4.95 -5.43
N SER A 192 13.47 -5.14 -6.31
CA SER A 192 12.24 -5.87 -6.00
C SER A 192 12.12 -7.16 -6.80
N HIS A 193 11.34 -8.10 -6.28
CA HIS A 193 11.06 -9.39 -6.89
C HIS A 193 9.57 -9.54 -7.20
N PHE A 194 9.26 -10.02 -8.39
CA PHE A 194 7.91 -10.37 -8.80
C PHE A 194 7.91 -11.81 -9.34
N SER A 195 7.14 -12.68 -8.72
CA SER A 195 6.89 -14.03 -9.21
C SER A 195 5.44 -14.20 -9.58
N GLY A 196 5.15 -14.68 -10.79
CA GLY A 196 3.80 -15.07 -11.19
C GLY A 196 3.36 -16.42 -10.64
N GLU A 197 4.24 -17.15 -9.95
CA GLU A 197 4.02 -18.53 -9.45
C GLU A 197 3.42 -19.46 -10.52
N TYR A 198 3.90 -19.30 -11.76
CA TYR A 198 3.43 -19.98 -12.98
C TYR A 198 1.90 -19.89 -13.20
N SER A 199 1.25 -18.91 -12.59
CA SER A 199 -0.21 -18.83 -12.49
C SER A 199 -0.79 -17.51 -12.96
N CYS A 200 -0.03 -16.41 -12.93
CA CYS A 200 -0.47 -15.12 -13.45
C CYS A 200 0.66 -14.31 -14.09
N PRO A 201 0.32 -13.30 -14.91
CA PRO A 201 1.32 -12.38 -15.42
C PRO A 201 1.64 -11.31 -14.38
N CYS A 202 2.87 -10.82 -14.37
CA CYS A 202 3.35 -10.04 -13.24
C CYS A 202 2.95 -8.58 -13.31
N VAL A 203 3.59 -7.78 -14.17
CA VAL A 203 3.48 -6.32 -14.12
C VAL A 203 2.87 -5.76 -15.40
N GLN A 204 1.95 -4.82 -15.27
CA GLN A 204 1.45 -4.00 -16.37
C GLN A 204 1.64 -2.53 -16.03
N ILE A 205 2.20 -1.77 -16.98
CA ILE A 205 2.45 -0.34 -16.84
C ILE A 205 1.88 0.35 -18.07
N TYR A 206 0.96 1.29 -17.87
CA TYR A 206 0.39 2.05 -18.97
C TYR A 206 0.19 3.51 -18.57
N ASN A 207 0.20 4.40 -19.56
CA ASN A 207 -0.06 5.84 -19.36
C ASN A 207 0.89 6.55 -18.38
N CYS A 208 2.12 6.09 -18.13
CA CYS A 208 3.06 6.82 -17.27
C CYS A 208 3.78 7.96 -18.01
N THR A 209 4.15 9.03 -17.28
CA THR A 209 5.07 10.07 -17.79
C THR A 209 6.51 9.58 -17.80
N ASN A 210 6.86 8.80 -16.78
CA ASN A 210 8.14 8.12 -16.65
C ASN A 210 7.96 6.80 -15.90
N SER A 211 8.65 5.76 -16.33
CA SER A 211 8.79 4.51 -15.58
C SER A 211 10.24 4.06 -15.54
N ASN A 212 10.70 3.70 -14.35
CA ASN A 212 12.02 3.15 -14.10
C ASN A 212 11.90 1.83 -13.35
N ILE A 213 12.53 0.78 -13.86
CA ILE A 213 12.69 -0.50 -13.15
C ILE A 213 14.18 -0.81 -13.11
N GLU A 214 14.72 -0.91 -11.90
CA GLU A 214 16.15 -1.04 -11.65
C GLU A 214 16.45 -2.24 -10.74
N ASN A 215 17.47 -3.04 -11.10
CA ASN A 215 18.00 -4.12 -10.26
C ASN A 215 16.92 -5.05 -9.67
N SER A 216 15.87 -5.33 -10.45
CA SER A 216 14.71 -6.11 -10.02
C SER A 216 14.65 -7.44 -10.77
N THR A 217 13.92 -8.41 -10.22
CA THR A 217 13.73 -9.74 -10.82
C THR A 217 12.25 -9.96 -11.12
N ILE A 218 11.96 -10.46 -12.32
CA ILE A 218 10.61 -10.93 -12.68
C ILE A 218 10.74 -12.34 -13.23
N GLU A 219 10.03 -13.29 -12.62
CA GLU A 219 10.12 -14.71 -12.96
C GLU A 219 8.77 -15.44 -12.81
N ASN A 220 8.73 -16.69 -13.27
CA ASN A 220 7.59 -17.60 -13.14
C ASN A 220 6.27 -16.98 -13.61
N ALA A 221 6.31 -16.11 -14.63
CA ALA A 221 5.13 -15.43 -15.12
C ALA A 221 4.35 -16.31 -16.11
N TYR A 222 3.02 -16.33 -16.00
CA TYR A 222 2.14 -17.12 -16.87
C TYR A 222 1.02 -16.26 -17.45
N VAL A 223 0.69 -16.44 -18.73
CA VAL A 223 -0.44 -15.74 -19.38
C VAL A 223 -1.54 -16.75 -19.68
N PRO A 224 -2.67 -16.69 -18.97
CA PRO A 224 -3.85 -17.47 -19.33
C PRO A 224 -4.35 -17.10 -20.73
N LEU A 225 -5.02 -18.05 -21.39
CA LEU A 225 -5.68 -17.79 -22.68
C LEU A 225 -6.67 -16.62 -22.54
N GLY A 226 -6.65 -15.70 -23.50
CA GLY A 226 -7.54 -14.52 -23.52
C GLY A 226 -7.02 -13.31 -22.75
N VAL A 227 -5.88 -13.41 -22.05
CA VAL A 227 -5.22 -12.27 -21.40
C VAL A 227 -4.24 -11.61 -22.37
N ASN A 228 -4.45 -10.33 -22.66
CA ASN A 228 -3.59 -9.58 -23.57
C ASN A 228 -2.26 -9.16 -22.92
N GLY A 229 -1.19 -9.05 -23.71
CA GLY A 229 0.13 -8.55 -23.29
C GLY A 229 1.17 -9.62 -22.95
N GLY A 230 2.40 -9.19 -22.63
CA GLY A 230 3.49 -10.09 -22.26
C GLY A 230 3.30 -10.74 -20.88
N LYS A 231 3.98 -11.88 -20.68
CA LYS A 231 3.98 -12.65 -19.42
C LYS A 231 4.61 -11.87 -18.27
N CYS A 232 5.85 -11.44 -18.45
CA CYS A 232 6.60 -10.73 -17.42
C CYS A 232 6.15 -9.28 -17.27
N TYR A 233 6.08 -8.56 -18.40
CA TYR A 233 5.61 -7.17 -18.43
C TYR A 233 4.81 -6.84 -19.68
N ASN A 234 3.88 -5.89 -19.54
CA ASN A 234 3.22 -5.21 -20.65
C ASN A 234 3.35 -3.69 -20.45
N ILE A 235 4.08 -3.02 -21.34
CA ILE A 235 4.32 -1.57 -21.27
C ILE A 235 3.75 -0.90 -22.51
N THR A 236 2.85 0.06 -22.29
CA THR A 236 2.22 0.83 -23.38
C THR A 236 2.37 2.33 -23.09
N LYS A 237 3.51 2.98 -23.48
CA LYS A 237 3.70 4.44 -23.78
C LYS A 237 5.15 5.01 -23.84
N ARG A 238 5.25 6.37 -23.87
CA ARG A 238 6.19 7.29 -24.55
C ARG A 238 7.68 7.27 -24.14
N LYS A 239 8.04 6.98 -22.90
CA LYS A 239 9.45 6.90 -22.44
C LYS A 239 9.55 5.93 -21.25
N TYR A 240 10.41 4.92 -21.37
CA TYR A 240 10.69 3.96 -20.31
C TYR A 240 12.20 3.72 -20.24
N TYR A 241 12.70 3.50 -19.03
CA TYR A 241 14.07 3.10 -18.79
C TYR A 241 14.07 1.82 -17.94
N ILE A 242 14.71 0.78 -18.47
CA ILE A 242 14.89 -0.50 -17.77
C ILE A 242 16.39 -0.69 -17.65
N GLU A 243 16.91 -0.58 -16.43
CA GLU A 243 18.33 -0.78 -16.14
C GLU A 243 18.49 -2.04 -15.30
N LYS A 244 19.19 -3.04 -15.85
CA LYS A 244 19.53 -4.29 -15.17
C LYS A 244 18.30 -5.03 -14.62
N LEU A 245 17.39 -5.41 -15.52
CA LEU A 245 16.29 -6.32 -15.25
C LEU A 245 16.72 -7.76 -15.55
N LYS A 246 16.62 -8.65 -14.56
CA LYS A 246 16.79 -10.09 -14.81
C LYS A 246 15.43 -10.71 -15.10
N LEU A 247 15.28 -11.26 -16.30
CA LEU A 247 14.11 -12.03 -16.73
C LEU A 247 14.51 -13.51 -16.77
N THR A 248 13.88 -14.31 -15.93
CA THR A 248 14.05 -15.77 -15.97
C THR A 248 12.80 -16.36 -16.65
N LEU A 249 12.96 -16.81 -17.89
CA LEU A 249 11.94 -17.57 -18.62
C LEU A 249 12.28 -19.05 -18.45
N ILE A 250 11.38 -19.81 -17.82
CA ILE A 250 11.42 -21.28 -17.76
C ILE A 250 10.15 -21.78 -18.45
#